data_AF-A0A542UUI5-F1
#
_entry.id   AF-A0A542UUI5-F1
#
_cell.length_a   1.000
_cell.length_b   1.000
_cell.length_c   1.000
_cell.angle_alpha   90.00
_cell.angle_beta   90.00
_cell.angle_gamma   90.00
#
_symmetry.space_group_name_H-M   'P 1'
#
loop_
_entity.id
_entity.type
_entity.pdbx_description
1 polymer ?
#
loop_
_entity_poly.entity_id
_entity_poly.type
_entity_poly.pdbx_seq_one_letter_code
_entity_poly.pdbx_strand_id
1 'polypeptide(L)'
;MKYVQLKGDDGGVMLDARRYLEVLPEMVDRLPEGARRFATDPDRYDFYSTRCVKDLVLDRQVFDVDSETCVLVFTPNLHKHDEGLTVTYVDVRSIEVQMEPPSGFDPMRFHVLLDEILPTEGGVRHEYGLRRGTVVIRAADLEARWGTVE
;
A
#
# COMPACT_ATOMS: atom_id res chain seq x y z
N MET A 1 9.17 -2.81 -6.28
CA MET A 1 7.98 -3.47 -6.87
C MET A 1 8.42 -4.34 -8.03
N LYS A 2 7.69 -5.43 -8.32
CA LYS A 2 8.03 -6.40 -9.37
C LYS A 2 7.23 -6.21 -10.66
N TYR A 3 5.93 -5.95 -10.56
CA TYR A 3 5.00 -5.84 -11.68
C TYR A 3 4.35 -4.45 -11.78
N VAL A 4 4.10 -3.79 -10.64
CA VAL A 4 3.68 -2.38 -10.62
C VAL A 4 4.87 -1.49 -11.00
N GLN A 5 4.63 -0.56 -11.93
CA GLN A 5 5.63 0.41 -12.37
C GLN A 5 5.28 1.81 -11.89
N LEU A 6 6.26 2.45 -11.27
CA LEU A 6 6.26 3.85 -10.88
C LEU A 6 7.42 4.52 -11.61
N LYS A 7 7.14 5.46 -12.49
CA LYS A 7 8.18 6.33 -13.07
C LYS A 7 7.81 7.77 -12.79
N GLY A 8 8.71 8.50 -12.12
CA GLY A 8 8.68 9.95 -12.09
C GLY A 8 9.74 10.49 -13.03
N ASP A 9 9.36 11.37 -13.95
CA ASP A 9 10.28 12.25 -14.67
C ASP A 9 9.80 13.70 -14.61
N ASP A 10 10.58 14.62 -15.17
CA ASP A 10 10.30 16.06 -15.20
C ASP A 10 9.01 16.43 -15.99
N GLY A 11 8.33 15.45 -16.59
CA GLY A 11 7.09 15.61 -17.35
C GLY A 11 5.84 14.93 -16.77
N GLY A 12 5.97 14.10 -15.71
CA GLY A 12 4.84 13.50 -15.01
C GLY A 12 5.15 12.20 -14.26
N VAL A 13 4.16 11.69 -13.51
CA VAL A 13 4.25 10.38 -12.84
C VAL A 13 3.46 9.37 -13.65
N MET A 14 4.15 8.41 -14.28
CA MET A 14 3.52 7.24 -14.88
C MET A 14 3.28 6.20 -13.78
N LEU A 15 2.00 5.86 -13.60
CA LEU A 15 1.52 4.84 -12.67
C LEU A 15 0.89 3.71 -13.50
N ASP A 16 1.48 2.52 -13.45
CA ASP A 16 1.01 1.39 -14.25
C ASP A 16 0.94 0.10 -13.42
N ALA A 17 -0.29 -0.36 -13.17
CA ALA A 17 -0.59 -1.62 -12.49
C ALA A 17 -1.07 -2.72 -13.44
N ARG A 18 -1.14 -2.48 -14.77
CA ARG A 18 -1.73 -3.44 -15.71
C ARG A 18 -1.07 -4.80 -15.65
N ARG A 19 0.28 -4.82 -15.63
CA ARG A 19 1.01 -6.08 -15.54
C ARG A 19 0.76 -6.81 -14.22
N TYR A 20 0.59 -6.07 -13.11
CA TYR A 20 0.24 -6.67 -11.82
C TYR A 20 -1.16 -7.31 -11.88
N LEU A 21 -2.13 -6.60 -12.44
CA LEU A 21 -3.50 -7.09 -12.61
C LEU A 21 -3.59 -8.32 -13.52
N GLU A 22 -2.76 -8.39 -14.57
CA GLU A 22 -2.66 -9.56 -15.45
C GLU A 22 -2.17 -10.82 -14.72
N VAL A 23 -1.18 -10.68 -13.82
CA VAL A 23 -0.57 -11.82 -13.12
C VAL A 23 -1.24 -12.16 -11.80
N LEU A 24 -2.05 -11.25 -11.24
CA LEU A 24 -2.75 -11.46 -9.97
C LEU A 24 -3.57 -12.76 -9.95
N PRO A 25 -4.36 -13.11 -10.98
CA PRO A 25 -5.08 -14.38 -11.02
C PRO A 25 -4.19 -15.62 -10.92
N GLU A 26 -2.93 -15.55 -11.39
CA GLU A 26 -1.99 -16.68 -11.32
C GLU A 26 -1.38 -16.88 -9.92
N MET A 27 -1.49 -15.88 -9.04
CA MET A 27 -0.87 -15.90 -7.72
C MET A 27 -1.84 -15.74 -6.56
N VAL A 28 -3.10 -15.38 -6.83
CA VAL A 28 -4.15 -15.14 -5.83
C VAL A 28 -4.33 -16.32 -4.87
N ASP A 29 -4.20 -17.56 -5.37
CA ASP A 29 -4.37 -18.75 -4.54
C ASP A 29 -3.24 -19.00 -3.54
N ARG A 30 -2.10 -18.34 -3.74
CA ARG A 30 -0.97 -18.36 -2.80
C ARG A 30 -1.03 -17.23 -1.78
N LEU A 31 -1.96 -16.28 -1.93
CA LEU A 31 -2.16 -15.23 -0.95
C LEU A 31 -2.99 -15.76 0.24
N PRO A 32 -2.59 -15.43 1.48
CA PRO A 32 -3.41 -15.50 2.68
C PRO A 32 -4.75 -14.78 2.49
N GLU A 33 -5.76 -15.13 3.29
CA GLU A 33 -7.15 -14.71 3.07
C GLU A 33 -7.32 -13.19 3.04
N GLY A 34 -6.76 -12.48 4.02
CA GLY A 34 -6.96 -11.04 4.15
C GLY A 34 -6.23 -10.27 3.05
N ALA A 35 -4.99 -10.63 2.77
CA ALA A 35 -4.23 -10.11 1.65
C ALA A 35 -4.86 -10.41 0.29
N ARG A 36 -5.44 -11.60 0.12
CA ARG A 36 -6.19 -11.99 -1.08
C ARG A 36 -7.37 -11.06 -1.28
N ARG A 37 -8.23 -10.94 -0.26
CA ARG A 37 -9.42 -10.08 -0.28
C ARG A 37 -9.07 -8.65 -0.66
N PHE A 38 -8.03 -8.10 -0.03
CA PHE A 38 -7.59 -6.74 -0.32
C PHE A 38 -6.96 -6.62 -1.71
N ALA A 39 -6.14 -7.60 -2.13
CA ALA A 39 -5.47 -7.53 -3.42
C ALA A 39 -6.43 -7.59 -4.61
N THR A 40 -7.51 -8.37 -4.49
CA THR A 40 -8.53 -8.58 -5.53
C THR A 40 -9.72 -7.64 -5.45
N ASP A 41 -9.71 -6.67 -4.54
CA ASP A 41 -10.77 -5.66 -4.48
C ASP A 41 -10.80 -4.89 -5.82
N PRO A 42 -11.93 -4.91 -6.56
CA PRO A 42 -12.02 -4.30 -7.88
C PRO A 42 -11.77 -2.79 -7.86
N ASP A 43 -12.03 -2.13 -6.73
CA ASP A 43 -11.89 -0.68 -6.59
C ASP A 43 -10.42 -0.25 -6.36
N ARG A 44 -9.55 -1.17 -5.93
CA ARG A 44 -8.19 -0.86 -5.46
C ARG A 44 -7.31 -0.17 -6.50
N TYR A 45 -7.46 -0.55 -7.77
CA TYR A 45 -6.74 0.03 -8.91
C TYR A 45 -7.65 0.81 -9.88
N ASP A 46 -8.92 1.01 -9.53
CA ASP A 46 -9.78 1.95 -10.26
C ASP A 46 -9.47 3.38 -9.79
N PHE A 47 -8.74 4.14 -10.60
CA PHE A 47 -8.32 5.51 -10.22
C PHE A 47 -9.49 6.49 -10.03
N TYR A 48 -10.69 6.13 -10.47
CA TYR A 48 -11.91 6.91 -10.25
C TYR A 48 -12.66 6.50 -8.98
N SER A 49 -12.31 5.37 -8.36
CA SER A 49 -12.92 4.92 -7.12
C SER A 49 -12.40 5.69 -5.90
N THR A 50 -13.30 5.94 -4.95
CA THR A 50 -12.99 6.51 -3.64
C THR A 50 -12.27 5.50 -2.73
N ARG A 51 -12.19 4.22 -3.13
CA ARG A 51 -11.49 3.12 -2.45
C ARG A 51 -10.23 2.64 -3.18
N CYS A 52 -9.66 3.49 -4.03
CA CYS A 52 -8.36 3.25 -4.63
C CYS A 52 -7.25 3.84 -3.77
N VAL A 53 -6.19 3.06 -3.48
CA VAL A 53 -5.10 3.49 -2.58
C VAL A 53 -4.32 4.70 -3.06
N LYS A 54 -4.34 4.99 -4.37
CA LYS A 54 -3.63 6.13 -4.96
C LYS A 54 -4.11 7.44 -4.33
N ASP A 55 -3.17 8.29 -3.96
CA ASP A 55 -3.35 9.60 -3.30
C ASP A 55 -3.77 9.56 -1.83
N LEU A 56 -3.97 8.39 -1.22
CA LEU A 56 -4.01 8.30 0.25
C LEU A 56 -2.71 8.82 0.86
N VAL A 57 -2.77 9.38 2.07
CA VAL A 57 -1.59 9.93 2.74
C VAL A 57 -1.21 9.04 3.90
N LEU A 58 0.01 8.48 3.88
CA LEU A 58 0.53 7.74 5.03
C LEU A 58 0.72 8.71 6.21
N ASP A 59 -0.08 8.53 7.26
CA ASP A 59 -0.10 9.39 8.45
C ASP A 59 0.65 8.76 9.61
N ARG A 60 0.34 7.49 9.91
CA ARG A 60 0.85 6.80 11.10
C ARG A 60 1.28 5.38 10.79
N GLN A 61 2.34 4.98 11.47
CA GLN A 61 2.76 3.59 11.60
C GLN A 61 2.82 3.27 13.09
N VAL A 62 2.06 2.27 13.54
CA VAL A 62 2.06 1.78 14.92
C VAL A 62 2.61 0.36 14.91
N PHE A 63 3.59 0.08 15.77
CA PHE A 63 4.16 -1.26 15.91
C PHE A 63 3.99 -1.74 17.34
N ASP A 64 3.49 -2.96 17.47
CA ASP A 64 3.36 -3.67 18.73
C ASP A 64 4.27 -4.89 18.67
N VAL A 65 5.34 -4.86 19.48
CA VAL A 65 6.39 -5.89 19.50
C VAL A 65 5.85 -7.19 20.11
N ASP A 66 4.99 -7.09 21.13
CA ASP A 66 4.53 -8.25 21.89
C ASP A 66 3.53 -9.09 21.09
N SER A 67 2.73 -8.43 20.25
CA SER A 67 1.77 -9.06 19.35
C SER A 67 2.26 -9.16 17.89
N GLU A 68 3.52 -8.82 17.62
CA GLU A 68 4.13 -8.79 16.28
C GLU A 68 3.23 -8.12 15.23
N THR A 69 2.53 -7.05 15.62
CA THR A 69 1.52 -6.39 14.79
C THR A 69 2.02 -5.04 14.29
N CYS A 70 1.73 -4.72 13.04
CA CYS A 70 1.95 -3.39 12.48
C CYS A 70 0.64 -2.83 11.96
N VAL A 71 0.33 -1.57 12.29
CA VAL A 71 -0.82 -0.85 11.75
C VAL A 71 -0.31 0.33 10.95
N LEU A 72 -0.68 0.38 9.66
CA LEU A 72 -0.55 1.57 8.83
C LEU A 72 -1.88 2.31 8.78
N VAL A 73 -1.85 3.60 9.05
CA VAL A 73 -3.01 4.48 8.96
C VAL A 73 -2.78 5.46 7.82
N PHE A 74 -3.72 5.47 6.89
CA PHE A 74 -3.74 6.36 5.75
C PHE A 74 -4.93 7.31 5.85
N THR A 75 -4.67 8.61 5.82
CA THR A 75 -5.72 9.63 5.79
C THR A 75 -6.25 9.86 4.37
N PRO A 76 -7.54 10.20 4.24
CA PRO A 76 -8.12 10.51 2.93
C PRO A 76 -7.48 11.76 2.34
N ASN A 77 -7.16 11.71 1.05
CA ASN A 77 -7.08 12.96 0.29
C ASN A 77 -8.50 13.46 0.01
N LEU A 78 -8.86 14.59 0.61
CA LEU A 78 -10.20 15.20 0.59
C LEU A 78 -10.77 15.49 -0.80
N HIS A 79 -9.94 15.45 -1.85
CA HIS A 79 -10.41 15.62 -3.23
C HIS A 79 -10.93 14.32 -3.86
N LYS A 80 -10.53 13.15 -3.34
CA LYS A 80 -10.76 11.84 -3.97
C LYS A 80 -11.42 10.83 -3.05
N HIS A 81 -11.10 10.83 -1.76
CA HIS A 81 -11.52 9.79 -0.83
C HIS A 81 -12.51 10.34 0.18
N ASP A 82 -13.59 9.59 0.41
CA ASP A 82 -14.56 9.87 1.47
C ASP A 82 -14.07 9.37 2.84
N GLU A 83 -13.21 8.34 2.84
CA GLU A 83 -12.75 7.60 4.02
C GLU A 83 -11.23 7.38 3.96
N GLY A 84 -10.61 7.18 5.13
CA GLY A 84 -9.23 6.72 5.21
C GLY A 84 -9.14 5.19 5.09
N LEU A 85 -7.91 4.69 5.16
CA LEU A 85 -7.62 3.26 5.14
C LEU A 85 -6.74 2.90 6.33
N THR A 86 -7.14 1.88 7.07
CA THR A 86 -6.29 1.23 8.08
C THR A 86 -5.90 -0.15 7.58
N VAL A 87 -4.60 -0.46 7.59
CA VAL A 87 -4.08 -1.78 7.25
C VAL A 87 -3.33 -2.36 8.43
N THR A 88 -3.88 -3.43 9.01
CA THR A 88 -3.29 -4.16 10.13
C THR A 88 -2.59 -5.41 9.61
N TYR A 89 -1.31 -5.57 9.92
CA TYR A 89 -0.48 -6.72 9.57
C TYR A 89 -0.25 -7.57 10.80
N VAL A 90 -0.33 -8.90 10.65
CA VAL A 90 -0.15 -9.87 11.73
C VAL A 90 1.08 -10.75 11.49
N ASP A 91 1.74 -11.18 12.57
CA ASP A 91 3.02 -11.90 12.57
C ASP A 91 4.04 -11.21 11.64
N VAL A 92 4.31 -9.94 11.93
CA VAL A 92 5.18 -9.07 11.13
C VAL A 92 6.63 -9.50 11.31
N ARG A 93 7.25 -9.86 10.18
CA ARG A 93 8.63 -10.35 10.12
C ARG A 93 9.64 -9.26 9.82
N SER A 94 9.23 -8.27 9.01
CA SER A 94 10.07 -7.12 8.73
C SER A 94 9.27 -5.93 8.25
N ILE A 95 9.80 -4.75 8.56
CA ILE A 95 9.34 -3.45 8.06
C ILE A 95 10.56 -2.73 7.51
N GLU A 96 10.50 -2.32 6.24
CA GLU A 96 11.54 -1.53 5.60
C GLU A 96 10.90 -0.22 5.14
N VAL A 97 11.42 0.91 5.63
CA VAL A 97 10.97 2.25 5.23
C VAL A 97 12.16 2.99 4.63
N GLN A 98 12.02 3.42 3.38
CA GLN A 98 13.04 4.19 2.69
C GLN A 98 12.44 5.49 2.21
N MET A 99 12.94 6.62 2.70
CA MET A 99 12.46 7.95 2.30
C MET A 99 13.59 8.72 1.65
N GLU A 100 13.28 9.44 0.57
CA GLU A 100 14.20 10.42 0.02
C GLU A 100 14.49 11.53 1.04
N PRO A 101 15.72 12.06 1.07
CA PRO A 101 16.05 13.22 1.87
C PRO A 101 15.11 14.39 1.54
N PRO A 102 14.69 15.19 2.54
CA PRO A 102 13.91 16.39 2.28
C PRO A 102 14.67 17.34 1.35
N SER A 103 14.06 17.71 0.22
CA SER A 103 14.62 18.68 -0.73
C SER A 103 13.89 20.03 -0.70
N GLY A 104 13.25 20.35 0.43
CA GLY A 104 12.35 21.51 0.60
C GLY A 104 11.01 21.10 1.22
N PHE A 105 10.05 22.03 1.18
CA PHE A 105 8.68 21.74 1.61
C PHE A 105 7.94 20.96 0.53
N ASP A 106 7.58 19.71 0.84
CA ASP A 106 6.81 18.82 -0.04
C ASP A 106 5.67 18.20 0.78
N PRO A 107 4.47 18.81 0.77
CA PRO A 107 3.33 18.30 1.54
C PRO A 107 2.85 16.94 1.02
N MET A 108 3.22 16.57 -0.20
CA MET A 108 2.78 15.34 -0.85
C MET A 108 3.74 14.16 -0.66
N ARG A 109 4.84 14.33 0.08
CA ARG A 109 5.92 13.33 0.17
C ARG A 109 5.47 11.94 0.65
N PHE A 110 4.39 11.88 1.42
CA PHE A 110 3.80 10.67 1.99
C PHE A 110 2.58 10.15 1.22
N HIS A 111 2.22 10.78 0.10
CA HIS A 111 1.13 10.29 -0.74
C HIS A 111 1.51 8.95 -1.36
N VAL A 112 0.58 7.99 -1.30
CA VAL A 112 0.68 6.72 -1.99
C VAL A 112 0.52 6.95 -3.49
N LEU A 113 1.49 6.48 -4.26
CA LEU A 113 1.41 6.42 -5.71
C LEU A 113 0.62 5.17 -6.13
N LEU A 114 1.13 3.99 -5.78
CA LEU A 114 0.48 2.69 -5.86
C LEU A 114 1.10 1.76 -4.83
N ASP A 115 0.53 0.57 -4.70
CA ASP A 115 1.09 -0.52 -3.92
C ASP A 115 1.10 -1.84 -4.71
N GLU A 116 1.77 -2.85 -4.17
CA GLU A 116 1.86 -4.19 -4.74
C GLU A 116 1.87 -5.23 -3.60
N ILE A 117 1.05 -6.27 -3.74
CA ILE A 117 1.01 -7.41 -2.80
C ILE A 117 1.42 -8.67 -3.55
N LEU A 118 2.47 -9.33 -3.05
CA LEU A 118 2.97 -10.59 -3.57
C LEU A 118 2.94 -11.67 -2.50
N PRO A 119 2.63 -12.93 -2.85
CA PRO A 119 2.80 -14.04 -1.93
C PRO A 119 4.29 -14.28 -1.67
N THR A 120 4.61 -14.67 -0.44
CA THR A 120 5.93 -15.18 -0.05
C THR A 120 5.79 -16.56 0.59
N GLU A 121 6.92 -17.21 0.88
CA GLU A 121 6.88 -18.37 1.76
C GLU A 121 6.28 -17.97 3.12
N GLY A 122 5.16 -18.60 3.48
CA GLY A 122 4.46 -18.38 4.74
C GLY A 122 3.72 -17.04 4.89
N GLY A 123 3.45 -16.28 3.83
CA GLY A 123 2.65 -15.05 3.98
C GLY A 123 2.70 -14.10 2.79
N VAL A 124 2.87 -12.80 3.08
CA VAL A 124 2.87 -11.74 2.07
C VAL A 124 4.05 -10.80 2.18
N ARG A 125 4.37 -10.21 1.03
CA ARG A 125 5.15 -8.98 0.92
C ARG A 125 4.26 -7.90 0.33
N HIS A 126 4.00 -6.85 1.10
CA HIS A 126 3.25 -5.68 0.68
C HIS A 126 4.20 -4.50 0.54
N GLU A 127 4.28 -3.92 -0.64
CA GLU A 127 5.11 -2.75 -0.92
C GLU A 127 4.23 -1.58 -1.34
N TYR A 128 4.35 -0.45 -0.65
CA TYR A 128 3.80 0.83 -1.05
C TYR A 128 4.89 1.68 -1.67
N GLY A 129 4.58 2.28 -2.82
CA GLY A 129 5.37 3.36 -3.40
C GLY A 129 4.75 4.67 -2.98
N LEU A 130 5.52 5.49 -2.27
CA LEU A 130 5.15 6.84 -1.89
C LEU A 130 5.78 7.82 -2.86
N ARG A 131 5.27 9.06 -2.90
CA ARG A 131 5.83 10.11 -3.76
C ARG A 131 7.34 10.32 -3.58
N ARG A 132 7.84 10.15 -2.34
CA ARG A 132 9.25 10.36 -1.97
C ARG A 132 9.80 9.19 -1.16
N GLY A 133 9.37 7.96 -1.44
CA GLY A 133 9.86 6.81 -0.69
C GLY A 133 9.10 5.53 -0.94
N THR A 134 9.40 4.53 -0.11
CA THR A 134 8.77 3.22 -0.14
C THR A 134 8.58 2.69 1.27
N VAL A 135 7.53 1.88 1.45
CA VAL A 135 7.30 1.08 2.66
C VAL A 135 7.11 -0.35 2.23
N VAL A 136 7.87 -1.28 2.78
CA VAL A 136 7.76 -2.72 2.53
C VAL A 136 7.49 -3.42 3.85
N ILE A 137 6.41 -4.21 3.89
CA ILE A 137 6.04 -5.03 5.05
C ILE A 137 6.03 -6.50 4.63
N ARG A 138 6.64 -7.35 5.45
CA ARG A 138 6.53 -8.80 5.36
C ARG A 138 5.76 -9.30 6.59
N ALA A 139 4.68 -10.03 6.35
CA ALA A 139 3.76 -10.47 7.40
C ALA A 139 3.15 -11.83 7.04
N ALA A 140 2.50 -12.49 8.00
CA ALA A 140 1.72 -13.70 7.71
C ALA A 140 0.45 -13.37 6.93
N ASP A 141 -0.27 -12.31 7.29
CA ASP A 141 -1.46 -11.80 6.58
C ASP A 141 -1.68 -10.31 6.90
N LEU A 142 -2.71 -9.71 6.32
CA LEU A 142 -3.18 -8.37 6.63
C LEU A 142 -4.71 -8.28 6.67
N GLU A 143 -5.22 -7.28 7.38
CA GLU A 143 -6.60 -6.83 7.28
C GLU A 143 -6.64 -5.36 6.89
N ALA A 144 -7.34 -5.06 5.79
CA ALA A 144 -7.57 -3.70 5.31
C ALA A 144 -9.01 -3.28 5.60
N ARG A 145 -9.19 -2.09 6.20
CA ARG A 145 -10.50 -1.50 6.51
C ARG A 145 -10.55 -0.05 6.07
N TRP A 146 -11.52 0.27 5.23
CA TRP A 146 -11.91 1.64 4.90
C TRP A 146 -12.81 2.18 6.01
N GLY A 147 -12.63 3.45 6.39
CA GLY A 147 -13.48 4.12 7.36
C GLY A 147 -12.86 5.41 7.91
N THR A 148 -13.49 5.98 8.93
CA THR A 148 -12.90 7.08 9.70
C THR A 148 -11.60 6.62 10.35
N VAL A 149 -10.53 7.39 10.17
CA VAL A 149 -9.24 7.16 10.80
C VAL A 149 -9.03 8.16 11.94
N GLU A 150 -8.59 7.66 13.10
CA GLU A 150 -8.34 8.45 14.33
C GLU A 150 -6.82 8.62 14.63
#